data_AF-A0A177A9S8-F1
#
_entry.id   AF-A0A177A9S8-F1
#
_cell.length_a   1.000
_cell.length_b   1.000
_cell.length_c   1.000
_cell.angle_alpha   90.00
_cell.angle_beta   90.00
_cell.angle_gamma   90.00
#
_symmetry.space_group_name_H-M   'P 1'
#
loop_
_entity.id
_entity.type
_entity.pdbx_description
1 polymer ?
#
loop_
_entity_poly.entity_id
_entity_poly.type
_entity_poly.pdbx_seq_one_letter_code
_entity_poly.pdbx_strand_id
1 'polypeptide(L)'
;MAIDRIVGMLLRVGELAFAAVVAGLTGEYLHETRGQSNWSRKRFIYTIIVASLSILLSLLWLLPFSGAFIHWPVDIVFFGLWIAAFGLLVNFIGPLNCGNIFNWGDITQNGTCQKWKADVAFSFLSAIFWLVSALVGMWFMRKHTPHHGAVAGDGIPARRRWYRR
;
A
#
# COMPACT_ATOMS: atom_id res chain seq x y z
N MET A 1 -2.20 -19.24 -14.79
CA MET A 1 -2.75 -19.96 -13.62
C MET A 1 -1.73 -20.25 -12.50
N ALA A 2 -0.44 -20.49 -12.75
CA ALA A 2 0.58 -20.57 -11.68
C ALA A 2 1.44 -19.30 -11.54
N ILE A 3 1.88 -18.72 -12.67
CA ILE A 3 2.70 -17.50 -12.71
C ILE A 3 2.00 -16.33 -12.03
N ASP A 4 0.70 -16.18 -12.28
CA ASP A 4 -0.16 -15.15 -11.70
C ASP A 4 -0.17 -15.20 -10.16
N ARG A 5 -0.20 -16.41 -9.59
CA ARG A 5 -0.16 -16.63 -8.13
C ARG A 5 1.23 -16.33 -7.57
N ILE A 6 2.28 -16.71 -8.27
CA ILE A 6 3.67 -16.45 -7.86
C ILE A 6 3.96 -14.95 -7.88
N VAL A 7 3.54 -14.24 -8.94
CA VAL A 7 3.69 -12.79 -9.06
C VAL A 7 2.91 -12.07 -7.97
N GLY A 8 1.65 -12.47 -7.72
CA GLY A 8 0.87 -11.94 -6.60
C GLY A 8 1.53 -12.18 -5.24
N MET A 9 2.08 -13.37 -5.01
CA MET A 9 2.77 -13.71 -3.76
C MET A 9 4.04 -12.88 -3.56
N LEU A 10 4.85 -12.71 -4.60
CA LEU A 10 6.07 -11.88 -4.54
C LEU A 10 5.74 -10.41 -4.28
N LEU A 11 4.69 -9.87 -4.90
CA LEU A 11 4.21 -8.51 -4.64
C LEU A 11 3.79 -8.32 -3.17
N ARG A 12 3.05 -9.27 -2.59
CA ARG A 12 2.66 -9.22 -1.16
C ARG A 12 3.84 -9.30 -0.21
N VAL A 13 4.84 -10.14 -0.52
CA VAL A 13 6.09 -10.20 0.26
C VAL A 13 6.86 -8.88 0.15
N GLY A 14 6.87 -8.27 -1.02
CA GLY A 14 7.43 -6.94 -1.24
C GLY A 14 6.75 -5.87 -0.38
N GLU A 15 5.42 -5.78 -0.42
CA GLU A 15 4.63 -4.86 0.41
C GLU A 15 4.93 -5.04 1.91
N LEU A 16 4.99 -6.29 2.39
CA LEU A 16 5.30 -6.60 3.78
C LEU A 16 6.72 -6.17 4.16
N ALA A 17 7.71 -6.44 3.32
CA ALA A 17 9.10 -6.08 3.58
C ALA A 17 9.28 -4.55 3.68
N PHE A 18 8.74 -3.79 2.73
CA PHE A 18 8.87 -2.34 2.73
C PHE A 18 8.09 -1.70 3.90
N ALA A 19 6.88 -2.19 4.18
CA ALA A 19 6.11 -1.70 5.32
C ALA A 19 6.80 -2.00 6.67
N ALA A 20 7.43 -3.16 6.81
CA ALA A 20 8.20 -3.52 8.00
C ALA A 20 9.43 -2.62 8.21
N VAL A 21 10.16 -2.30 7.14
CA VAL A 21 11.31 -1.38 7.20
C VAL A 21 10.88 0.00 7.68
N VAL A 22 9.81 0.57 7.09
CA VAL A 22 9.27 1.88 7.50
C VAL A 22 8.75 1.85 8.95
N ALA A 23 8.06 0.78 9.36
CA ALA A 23 7.60 0.63 10.74
C ALA A 23 8.77 0.58 11.74
N GLY A 24 9.86 -0.10 11.39
CA GLY A 24 11.07 -0.15 12.22
C GLY A 24 11.74 1.21 12.38
N LEU A 25 11.96 1.92 11.28
CA LEU A 25 12.57 3.26 11.27
C LEU A 25 11.73 4.28 12.04
N THR A 26 10.41 4.30 11.80
CA THR A 26 9.48 5.23 12.48
C THR A 26 9.30 4.88 13.97
N GLY A 27 9.37 3.59 14.33
CA GLY A 27 9.28 3.12 15.71
C GLY A 27 10.48 3.53 16.57
N GLU A 28 11.70 3.40 16.04
CA GLU A 28 12.92 3.84 16.70
C GLU A 28 12.86 5.34 17.03
N TYR A 29 12.43 6.16 16.06
CA TYR A 29 12.30 7.59 16.28
C TYR A 29 11.28 7.98 17.35
N LEU A 30 10.13 7.29 17.40
CA LEU A 30 9.10 7.57 18.38
C LEU A 30 9.57 7.24 19.80
N HIS A 31 10.49 6.29 19.94
CA HIS A 31 11.13 5.95 21.22
C HIS A 31 12.09 7.05 21.67
N GLU A 32 12.93 7.56 20.75
CA GLU A 32 13.93 8.60 21.03
C GLU A 32 13.30 9.99 21.28
N THR A 33 12.16 10.30 20.64
CA THR A 33 11.55 11.64 20.69
C THR A 33 10.41 11.81 21.69
N ARG A 34 10.39 11.00 22.76
CA ARG A 34 9.37 11.06 23.83
C ARG A 34 9.16 12.43 24.51
N GLY A 35 10.07 13.40 24.31
CA GLY A 35 9.98 14.76 24.86
C GLY A 35 9.96 15.92 23.85
N GLN A 36 9.84 15.67 22.54
CA GLN A 36 9.97 16.70 21.49
C GLN A 36 8.64 17.13 20.86
N SER A 37 8.66 18.23 20.10
CA SER A 37 7.51 19.00 19.59
C SER A 37 6.28 18.20 19.09
N ASN A 38 5.10 18.64 19.53
CA ASN A 38 3.79 18.00 19.27
C ASN A 38 3.41 17.86 17.79
N TRP A 39 3.97 18.69 16.91
CA TRP A 39 3.56 18.74 15.50
C TRP A 39 4.23 17.66 14.64
N SER A 40 5.54 17.47 14.81
CA SER A 40 6.30 16.43 14.11
C SER A 40 5.81 15.04 14.50
N ARG A 41 5.50 14.83 15.78
CA ARG A 41 5.05 13.54 16.33
C ARG A 41 3.78 13.01 15.65
N LYS A 42 2.82 13.87 15.32
CA LYS A 42 1.56 13.46 14.67
C LYS A 42 1.78 12.86 13.28
N ARG A 43 2.77 13.35 12.52
CA ARG A 43 3.09 12.86 11.17
C ARG A 43 3.64 11.44 11.21
N PHE A 44 4.53 11.16 12.16
CA PHE A 44 5.11 9.84 12.37
C PHE A 44 4.12 8.83 12.96
N ILE A 45 3.17 9.28 13.78
CA ILE A 45 2.08 8.43 14.26
C ILE A 45 1.16 8.00 13.10
N TYR A 46 0.89 8.89 12.15
CA TYR A 46 0.14 8.51 10.96
C TYR A 46 0.88 7.44 10.13
N THR A 47 2.18 7.61 9.90
CA THR A 47 2.96 6.69 9.07
C THR A 47 3.11 5.31 9.70
N ILE A 48 3.33 5.23 11.02
CA ILE A 48 3.44 3.94 11.72
C ILE A 48 2.10 3.18 11.74
N ILE A 49 0.96 3.88 11.82
CA ILE A 49 -0.37 3.26 11.73
C ILE A 49 -0.59 2.69 10.33
N VAL A 50 -0.32 3.46 9.28
CA VAL A 50 -0.44 3.02 7.89
C VAL A 50 0.48 1.82 7.62
N ALA A 51 1.72 1.86 8.12
CA ALA A 51 2.67 0.75 8.00
C ALA A 51 2.17 -0.52 8.74
N SER A 52 1.67 -0.37 9.97
CA SER A 52 1.14 -1.50 10.76
C SER A 52 -0.07 -2.15 10.12
N LEU A 53 -1.02 -1.35 9.61
CA LEU A 53 -2.18 -1.84 8.88
C LEU A 53 -1.77 -2.55 7.58
N SER A 54 -0.76 -2.01 6.88
CA SER A 54 -0.22 -2.63 5.66
C SER A 54 0.39 -4.00 5.97
N ILE A 55 1.20 -4.12 7.03
CA ILE A 55 1.80 -5.39 7.46
C ILE A 55 0.71 -6.42 7.81
N LEU A 56 -0.27 -6.02 8.63
CA LEU A 56 -1.38 -6.90 9.00
C LEU A 56 -2.13 -7.40 7.77
N LEU A 57 -2.39 -6.50 6.83
CA LEU A 57 -3.15 -6.82 5.63
C LEU A 57 -2.35 -7.71 4.66
N SER A 58 -1.07 -7.41 4.42
CA SER A 58 -0.21 -8.25 3.59
C SER A 58 0.00 -9.64 4.21
N LEU A 59 0.08 -9.75 5.54
CA LEU A 59 0.19 -11.03 6.24
C LEU A 59 -1.13 -11.83 6.18
N LEU A 60 -2.27 -11.16 6.38
CA LEU A 60 -3.60 -11.76 6.24
C LEU A 60 -3.81 -12.30 4.82
N TRP A 61 -3.34 -11.58 3.81
CA TRP A 61 -3.45 -11.98 2.40
C TRP A 61 -2.46 -13.05 1.95
N LEU A 62 -1.38 -13.27 2.72
CA LEU A 62 -0.43 -14.36 2.48
C LEU A 62 -1.05 -15.73 2.81
N LEU A 63 -2.02 -15.77 3.72
CA LEU A 63 -2.74 -16.99 4.05
C LEU A 63 -3.77 -17.31 2.94
N PRO A 64 -3.82 -18.55 2.42
CA PRO A 64 -4.71 -18.93 1.31
C PRO A 64 -6.20 -18.99 1.69
N PHE A 65 -6.62 -18.32 2.78
CA PHE A 65 -7.99 -18.30 3.29
C PHE A 65 -8.91 -17.28 2.60
N SER A 66 -8.38 -16.34 1.81
CA SER A 66 -9.20 -15.33 1.14
C SER A 66 -9.50 -15.69 -0.32
N GLY A 67 -10.27 -16.75 -0.53
CA GLY A 67 -10.63 -17.27 -1.86
C GLY A 67 -11.67 -16.47 -2.66
N ALA A 68 -12.16 -15.31 -2.19
CA ALA A 68 -13.26 -14.62 -2.89
C ALA A 68 -13.36 -13.09 -2.70
N PHE A 69 -12.43 -12.44 -1.97
CA PHE A 69 -12.57 -11.02 -1.71
C PHE A 69 -11.99 -10.15 -2.85
N ILE A 70 -12.64 -9.01 -3.06
CA ILE A 70 -12.27 -8.01 -4.04
C ILE A 70 -11.07 -7.23 -3.45
N HIS A 71 -9.82 -7.62 -3.77
CA HIS A 71 -8.60 -7.05 -3.15
C HIS A 71 -8.19 -5.70 -3.73
N TRP A 72 -8.54 -5.45 -5.01
CA TRP A 72 -8.12 -4.27 -5.75
C TRP A 72 -8.51 -2.91 -5.14
N PRO A 73 -9.68 -2.70 -4.49
CA PRO A 73 -10.03 -1.40 -3.92
C PRO A 73 -9.23 -1.13 -2.65
N VAL A 74 -8.99 -2.16 -1.84
CA VAL A 74 -8.19 -2.04 -0.64
C VAL A 74 -6.77 -1.65 -1.02
N ASP A 75 -6.20 -2.29 -2.04
CA ASP A 75 -4.86 -1.96 -2.52
C ASP A 75 -4.76 -0.48 -3.00
N ILE A 76 -5.79 0.06 -3.65
CA ILE A 76 -5.85 1.48 -4.07
C ILE A 76 -5.93 2.43 -2.87
N VAL A 77 -6.70 2.08 -1.83
CA VAL A 77 -6.78 2.89 -0.61
C VAL A 77 -5.41 2.97 0.06
N PHE A 78 -4.71 1.84 0.18
CA PHE A 78 -3.37 1.82 0.76
C PHE A 78 -2.37 2.59 -0.10
N PHE A 79 -2.45 2.54 -1.42
CA PHE A 79 -1.67 3.42 -2.29
C PHE A 79 -1.86 4.90 -1.92
N GLY A 80 -3.11 5.36 -1.76
CA GLY A 80 -3.39 6.74 -1.34
C GLY A 80 -2.82 7.09 0.05
N LEU A 81 -2.93 6.16 1.01
CA LEU A 81 -2.37 6.34 2.35
C LEU A 81 -0.84 6.45 2.33
N TRP A 82 -0.15 5.63 1.52
CA TRP A 82 1.30 5.68 1.37
C TRP A 82 1.78 6.95 0.67
N ILE A 83 1.04 7.47 -0.32
CA ILE A 83 1.35 8.77 -0.94
C ILE A 83 1.17 9.92 0.07
N ALA A 84 0.13 9.89 0.90
CA ALA A 84 -0.05 10.87 1.96
C ALA A 84 1.08 10.79 3.01
N ALA A 85 1.48 9.58 3.39
CA ALA A 85 2.61 9.33 4.29
C ALA A 85 3.91 9.89 3.70
N PHE A 86 4.20 9.63 2.43
CA PHE A 86 5.35 10.20 1.71
C PHE A 86 5.35 11.74 1.76
N GLY A 87 4.21 12.38 1.45
CA GLY A 87 4.09 13.84 1.52
C GLY A 87 4.36 14.41 2.91
N LEU A 88 3.91 13.71 3.97
CA LEU A 88 4.18 14.08 5.36
C LEU A 88 5.66 13.98 5.72
N LEU A 89 6.36 12.95 5.25
CA LEU A 89 7.80 12.75 5.47
C LEU A 89 8.64 13.79 4.71
N VAL A 90 8.31 14.08 3.46
CA VAL A 90 9.01 15.12 2.67
C VAL A 90 8.84 16.50 3.30
N ASN A 91 7.64 16.83 3.78
CA ASN A 91 7.38 18.08 4.50
C ASN A 91 8.13 18.17 5.86
N PHE A 92 8.57 17.05 6.42
CA PHE A 92 9.43 17.05 7.60
C PHE A 92 10.91 17.30 7.22
N ILE A 93 11.38 16.77 6.09
CA ILE A 93 12.78 16.90 5.65
C ILE A 93 13.08 18.25 5.00
N GLY A 94 12.11 18.86 4.32
CA GLY A 94 12.25 20.17 3.67
C GLY A 94 12.92 21.25 4.54
N PRO A 95 12.48 21.47 5.80
CA PRO A 95 13.09 22.47 6.68
C PRO A 95 14.41 22.05 7.34
N LEU A 96 14.81 20.77 7.29
CA LEU A 96 16.00 20.27 7.98
C LEU A 96 17.33 20.56 7.26
N ASN A 97 17.31 21.24 6.10
CA ASN A 97 18.50 21.50 5.25
C ASN A 97 19.40 20.27 5.04
N CYS A 98 18.80 19.08 5.12
CA CYS A 98 19.35 17.84 4.66
C CYS A 98 19.54 17.98 3.15
N GLY A 99 20.76 18.21 2.69
CA GLY A 99 21.09 18.49 1.28
C GLY A 99 20.48 17.50 0.28
N ASN A 100 20.58 17.85 -1.00
CA ASN A 100 19.89 17.20 -2.12
C ASN A 100 19.82 15.67 -2.03
N ILE A 101 18.70 15.06 -2.44
CA ILE A 101 18.39 13.62 -2.26
C ILE A 101 19.54 12.71 -2.74
N PHE A 102 20.26 13.13 -3.78
CA PHE A 102 21.38 12.43 -4.41
C PHE A 102 22.79 12.86 -3.98
N ASN A 103 22.95 13.68 -2.93
CA ASN A 103 24.28 14.00 -2.43
C ASN A 103 24.79 12.88 -1.50
N TRP A 104 25.56 11.97 -2.09
CA TRP A 104 26.30 10.89 -1.39
C TRP A 104 27.64 11.38 -0.83
N GLY A 105 27.98 12.67 -0.94
CA GLY A 105 29.31 13.20 -0.65
C GLY A 105 29.64 13.45 0.83
N ASP A 106 28.70 13.22 1.76
CA ASP A 106 28.88 13.51 3.18
C ASP A 106 28.59 12.26 4.04
N ILE A 107 29.33 11.19 3.76
CA ILE A 107 29.22 9.86 4.41
C ILE A 107 29.89 9.86 5.80
N THR A 108 30.47 10.99 6.23
CA THR A 108 31.31 11.06 7.44
C THR A 108 30.64 11.64 8.69
N GLN A 109 29.39 12.11 8.61
CA GLN A 109 28.66 12.53 9.81
C GLN A 109 27.52 11.55 10.08
N ASN A 110 27.55 10.89 11.24
CA ASN A 110 26.57 9.95 11.84
C ASN A 110 25.13 10.53 11.94
N GLY A 111 24.58 11.04 10.84
CA GLY A 111 23.44 11.93 10.82
C GLY A 111 22.14 11.19 10.60
N THR A 112 21.24 11.28 11.58
CA THR A 112 19.81 10.98 11.51
C THR A 112 19.16 11.36 10.16
N CYS A 113 19.67 12.39 9.48
CA CYS A 113 19.34 12.80 8.12
C CYS A 113 19.35 11.68 7.06
N GLN A 114 20.36 10.79 7.05
CA GLN A 114 20.43 9.70 6.07
C GLN A 114 19.34 8.64 6.32
N LYS A 115 19.05 8.33 7.60
CA LYS A 115 17.94 7.46 7.99
C LYS A 115 16.60 8.01 7.47
N TRP A 116 16.36 9.32 7.60
CA TRP A 116 15.13 9.96 7.12
C TRP A 116 14.96 9.90 5.60
N LYS A 117 16.05 10.08 4.85
CA LYS A 117 16.04 9.91 3.40
C LYS A 117 15.68 8.49 2.99
N ALA A 118 16.25 7.49 3.67
CA ALA A 118 15.93 6.10 3.41
C ALA A 118 14.45 5.81 3.70
N ASP A 119 13.92 6.28 4.83
CA ASP A 119 12.51 6.10 5.21
C ASP A 119 11.56 6.69 4.15
N VAL A 120 11.86 7.87 3.62
CA VAL A 120 11.10 8.49 2.52
C VAL A 120 11.14 7.62 1.26
N ALA A 121 12.31 7.15 0.86
CA ALA A 121 12.46 6.34 -0.35
C ALA A 121 11.69 5.01 -0.24
N PHE A 122 11.74 4.35 0.92
CA PHE A 122 11.00 3.12 1.17
C PHE A 122 9.49 3.36 1.24
N SER A 123 9.04 4.50 1.78
CA SER A 123 7.61 4.85 1.76
C SER A 123 7.06 5.01 0.34
N PHE A 124 7.85 5.60 -0.57
CA PHE A 124 7.50 5.72 -1.98
C PHE A 124 7.51 4.39 -2.73
N LEU A 125 8.51 3.54 -2.48
CA LEU A 125 8.56 2.18 -3.04
C LEU A 125 7.34 1.37 -2.59
N SER A 126 6.98 1.44 -1.30
CA SER A 126 5.77 0.79 -0.79
C SER A 126 4.52 1.23 -1.56
N ALA A 127 4.35 2.54 -1.81
CA ALA A 127 3.25 3.05 -2.63
C ALA A 127 3.21 2.40 -4.03
N ILE A 128 4.36 2.28 -4.71
CA ILE A 128 4.44 1.64 -6.03
C ILE A 128 4.01 0.17 -5.97
N PHE A 129 4.44 -0.58 -4.96
CA PHE A 129 4.08 -1.99 -4.81
C PHE A 129 2.57 -2.16 -4.63
N TRP A 130 1.94 -1.34 -3.77
CA TRP A 130 0.48 -1.32 -3.59
C TRP A 130 -0.26 -0.95 -4.89
N LEU A 131 0.26 -0.01 -5.67
CA LEU A 131 -0.31 0.35 -6.98
C LEU A 131 -0.22 -0.81 -7.99
N VAL A 132 0.93 -1.47 -8.07
CA VAL A 132 1.11 -2.62 -8.97
C VAL A 132 0.21 -3.77 -8.54
N SER A 133 0.05 -4.04 -7.24
CA SER A 133 -0.91 -5.05 -6.75
C SER A 133 -2.34 -4.71 -7.16
N ALA A 134 -2.77 -3.44 -7.01
CA ALA A 134 -4.08 -2.99 -7.45
C ALA A 134 -4.31 -3.18 -8.96
N LEU A 135 -3.31 -2.83 -9.79
CA LEU A 135 -3.39 -2.97 -11.24
C LEU A 135 -3.46 -4.44 -11.67
N VAL A 136 -2.65 -5.30 -11.04
CA VAL A 136 -2.66 -6.74 -11.28
C VAL A 136 -4.01 -7.32 -10.88
N GLY A 137 -4.55 -6.96 -9.71
CA GLY A 137 -5.89 -7.35 -9.27
C GLY A 137 -7.00 -6.90 -10.23
N MET A 138 -6.93 -5.67 -10.72
CA MET A 138 -7.88 -5.13 -11.71
C MET A 138 -7.77 -5.86 -13.06
N TRP A 139 -6.55 -6.19 -13.50
CA TRP A 139 -6.33 -6.91 -14.75
C TRP A 139 -6.90 -8.32 -14.68
N PHE A 140 -6.69 -9.05 -13.57
CA PHE A 140 -7.34 -10.35 -13.36
C PHE A 140 -8.85 -10.24 -13.36
N MET A 141 -9.41 -9.24 -12.68
CA MET A 141 -10.87 -9.03 -12.69
C MET A 141 -11.38 -8.79 -14.11
N ARG A 142 -10.72 -7.92 -14.90
CA ARG A 142 -11.12 -7.65 -16.29
C ARG A 142 -10.95 -8.87 -17.21
N LYS A 143 -9.94 -9.70 -16.98
CA LYS A 143 -9.65 -10.90 -17.80
C LYS A 143 -10.52 -12.10 -17.43
N HIS A 144 -10.97 -12.18 -16.17
CA HIS A 144 -11.95 -13.15 -15.66
C HIS A 144 -13.39 -12.63 -15.69
N THR A 145 -13.65 -11.47 -16.30
CA THR A 145 -14.95 -11.15 -16.88
C THR A 145 -14.95 -11.76 -18.29
N PRO A 146 -15.52 -12.96 -18.53
CA PRO A 146 -15.94 -13.30 -19.87
C PRO A 146 -16.95 -12.23 -20.28
N HIS A 147 -17.16 -12.07 -21.58
CA HIS A 147 -18.40 -11.51 -22.09
C HIS A 147 -19.63 -12.25 -21.51
N HIS A 148 -20.05 -11.95 -20.28
CA HIS A 148 -21.40 -12.11 -19.78
C HIS A 148 -22.00 -10.69 -19.86
N GLY A 149 -22.62 -10.23 -20.94
CA GLY A 149 -23.46 -11.05 -21.80
C GLY A 149 -24.48 -11.80 -20.94
N ALA A 150 -25.47 -11.09 -20.39
CA ALA A 150 -26.72 -11.62 -19.81
C ALA A 150 -26.73 -12.04 -18.31
N VAL A 151 -27.45 -11.21 -17.52
CA VAL A 151 -28.41 -11.50 -16.42
C VAL A 151 -28.09 -12.48 -15.28
N ALA A 152 -28.19 -11.99 -14.04
CA ALA A 152 -28.98 -12.62 -12.97
C ALA A 152 -29.15 -11.66 -11.76
N GLY A 153 -30.31 -11.01 -11.66
CA GLY A 153 -30.65 -10.20 -10.49
C GLY A 153 -31.83 -9.27 -10.69
N ASP A 154 -32.96 -9.78 -11.17
CA ASP A 154 -34.30 -9.36 -10.72
C ASP A 154 -35.36 -10.34 -11.26
N GLY A 155 -35.94 -11.10 -10.34
CA GLY A 155 -36.87 -12.18 -10.60
C GLY A 155 -38.27 -11.72 -10.95
N ILE A 156 -38.51 -11.37 -12.22
CA ILE A 156 -39.88 -11.31 -12.77
C ILE A 156 -40.06 -12.49 -13.73
N PRO A 157 -40.93 -13.49 -13.42
CA PRO A 157 -41.29 -14.48 -14.42
C PRO A 157 -42.10 -13.79 -15.52
N ALA A 158 -41.45 -13.56 -16.67
CA ALA A 158 -42.09 -13.06 -17.88
C ALA A 158 -43.17 -14.06 -18.31
N ARG A 159 -44.42 -13.72 -18.00
CA ARG A 159 -45.65 -14.44 -18.32
C ARG A 159 -45.73 -14.64 -19.84
N ARG A 160 -45.42 -15.86 -20.31
CA ARG A 160 -45.59 -16.24 -21.72
C ARG A 160 -47.07 -16.08 -22.12
N ARG A 161 -47.39 -15.05 -22.90
CA ARG A 161 -48.69 -14.91 -23.56
C ARG A 161 -48.82 -15.97 -24.65
N TRP A 162 -49.52 -17.04 -24.33
CA TRP A 162 -50.16 -17.92 -25.29
C TRP A 162 -51.43 -17.24 -25.79
N TYR A 163 -51.44 -16.77 -27.04
CA TYR A 163 -52.64 -16.82 -27.87
C TYR A 163 -52.25 -16.76 -29.34
N ARG A 164 -52.42 -17.91 -30.00
CA ARG A 164 -52.40 -18.07 -31.46
C ARG A 164 -53.72 -18.76 -31.79
N ARG A 165 -54.70 -17.99 -32.23
CA ARG A 165 -55.79 -18.37 -33.14
C ARG A 165 -56.20 -17.12 -33.88
#